data_AF-A0A924QEK2-F1
#
_entry.id   AF-A0A924QEK2-F1
#
_cell.length_a   1.000
_cell.length_b   1.000
_cell.length_c   1.000
_cell.angle_alpha   90.00
_cell.angle_beta   90.00
_cell.angle_gamma   90.00
#
_symmetry.space_group_name_H-M   'P 1'
#
loop_
_entity.id
_entity.type
_entity.pdbx_description
1 polymer ?
#
loop_
_entity_poly.entity_id
_entity_poly.type
_entity_poly.pdbx_seq_one_letter_code
_entity_poly.pdbx_strand_id
1 'polypeptide(L)' 'MSLTQLLPFELAQEFGIVPMADEGSAITVATAPHMTVATLSAARQRLGKPLRTQSVTADRFREIV' A
#
# COMPACT_ATOMS: atom_id res chain seq x y z
N MET A 1 11.39 -8.32 9.62
CA MET A 1 9.91 -8.31 9.70
C MET A 1 9.39 -8.31 8.27
N SER A 2 8.45 -9.19 7.93
CA SER A 2 7.93 -9.28 6.56
C SER A 2 6.90 -8.15 6.33
N LEU A 3 6.96 -7.47 5.18
CA LEU A 3 6.02 -6.41 4.77
C LEU A 3 4.55 -6.87 4.80
N THR A 4 4.31 -8.16 4.56
CA THR A 4 2.99 -8.81 4.68
C THR A 4 2.42 -8.84 6.10
N GLN A 5 3.24 -8.65 7.15
CA GLN A 5 2.74 -8.50 8.52
C GLN A 5 2.32 -7.06 8.84
N LEU A 6 2.84 -6.08 8.10
CA LEU A 6 2.56 -4.65 8.33
C LEU A 6 1.25 -4.21 7.69
N LEU A 7 0.87 -4.83 6.56
CA LEU A 7 -0.45 -4.67 5.97
C LEU A 7 -0.98 -6.06 5.57
N PRO A 8 -2.02 -6.57 6.27
CA PRO A 8 -2.68 -7.80 5.87
C PRO A 8 -3.20 -7.69 4.44
N PHE A 9 -3.17 -8.81 3.73
CA PHE A 9 -3.60 -8.89 2.35
C PHE A 9 -5.05 -8.44 2.14
N GLU A 10 -5.93 -8.76 3.09
CA GLU A 10 -7.32 -8.30 3.05
C GLU A 10 -7.42 -6.77 3.09
N LEU A 11 -6.58 -6.11 3.88
CA LEU A 11 -6.50 -4.65 3.94
C LEU A 11 -5.99 -4.05 2.62
N ALA A 12 -5.06 -4.73 1.96
CA ALA A 12 -4.52 -4.29 0.68
C ALA A 12 -5.58 -4.31 -0.43
N GLN A 13 -6.44 -5.33 -0.43
CA GLN A 13 -7.60 -5.41 -1.33
C GLN A 13 -8.68 -4.40 -0.97
N GLU A 14 -9.03 -4.27 0.31
CA GLU A 14 -10.10 -3.37 0.76
C GLU A 14 -9.76 -1.90 0.49
N PHE A 15 -8.49 -1.52 0.67
CA PHE A 15 -8.05 -0.14 0.51
C PHE A 15 -7.37 0.16 -0.83
N GLY A 16 -7.12 -0.85 -1.66
CA GLY A 16 -6.43 -0.70 -2.94
C GLY A 16 -4.97 -0.25 -2.78
N ILE A 17 -4.28 -0.70 -1.72
CA ILE A 17 -2.90 -0.31 -1.38
C ILE A 17 -2.06 -1.55 -1.04
N VAL A 18 -1.01 -1.82 -1.81
CA VAL A 18 -0.09 -2.95 -1.58
C VAL A 18 1.29 -2.44 -1.18
N PRO A 19 1.86 -2.86 -0.03
CA PRO A 19 3.24 -2.56 0.30
C PRO A 19 4.20 -3.32 -0.63
N MET A 20 5.09 -2.59 -1.29
CA MET A 20 6.06 -3.14 -2.23
C MET A 20 7.45 -3.28 -1.62
N ALA A 21 7.89 -2.26 -0.87
CA ALA A 21 9.22 -2.22 -0.27
C ALA A 21 9.24 -1.36 1.00
N ASP A 22 10.05 -1.74 1.99
CA ASP A 22 10.40 -0.90 3.14
C ASP A 22 11.82 -0.35 2.88
N GLU A 23 11.94 0.96 2.69
CA GLU A 23 13.22 1.65 2.50
C GLU A 23 13.79 2.19 3.82
N GLY A 24 13.31 1.67 4.96
CA GLY A 24 13.67 2.09 6.31
C GLY A 24 12.96 3.37 6.72
N SER A 25 13.16 4.46 5.97
CA SER A 25 12.59 5.79 6.22
C SER A 25 11.19 6.00 5.64
N ALA A 26 10.81 5.19 4.66
CA ALA A 26 9.51 5.22 4.02
C ALA A 26 9.12 3.82 3.51
N ILE A 27 7.82 3.58 3.34
CA ILE A 27 7.31 2.38 2.71
C ILE A 27 6.78 2.74 1.33
N THR A 28 7.30 2.08 0.30
CA THR A 28 6.78 2.18 -1.06
C THR A 28 5.54 1.33 -1.15
N VAL A 29 4.43 1.94 -1.58
CA VAL A 29 3.13 1.27 -1.73
C VAL A 29 2.64 1.44 -3.17
N ALA A 30 2.20 0.35 -3.78
CA ALA A 30 1.45 0.38 -5.03
C ALA A 30 -0.01 0.71 -4.72
N THR A 31 -0.61 1.55 -5.56
CA THR A 31 -1.97 2.07 -5.34
C THR A 31 -2.82 1.82 -6.56
N ALA A 32 -4.03 1.30 -6.34
CA ALA A 32 -4.99 1.06 -7.41
C ALA A 32 -5.57 2.39 -7.96
N PRO A 33 -6.04 2.43 -9.22
CA PRO A 33 -6.56 3.67 -9.83
C PRO A 33 -7.77 4.28 -9.11
N HIS A 34 -8.53 3.46 -8.37
CA HIS A 34 -9.73 3.86 -7.63
C HIS A 34 -9.46 4.18 -6.16
N MET A 35 -8.19 4.20 -5.74
CA MET A 35 -7.80 4.49 -4.37
C MET A 35 -8.18 5.93 -3.97
N THR A 36 -8.55 6.11 -2.70
CA THR A 36 -8.93 7.42 -2.15
C THR A 36 -7.86 8.00 -1.22
N VAL A 37 -7.82 9.33 -1.10
CA VAL A 37 -6.90 10.02 -0.17
C VAL A 37 -7.15 9.61 1.29
N ALA A 38 -8.40 9.28 1.64
CA ALA A 38 -8.77 8.79 2.97
C ALA A 38 -8.10 7.44 3.27
N THR A 39 -8.12 6.51 2.31
CA THR A 39 -7.47 5.20 2.44
C THR A 39 -5.95 5.29 2.55
N LEU A 40 -5.31 6.22 1.83
CA LEU A 40 -3.88 6.48 1.98
C LEU A 40 -3.54 7.00 3.38
N SER A 41 -4.39 7.87 3.93
CA SER A 41 -4.18 8.46 5.24
C SER A 41 -4.31 7.41 6.36
N ALA A 42 -5.29 6.51 6.24
CA ALA A 42 -5.45 5.38 7.15
C ALA A 42 -4.24 4.43 7.11
N ALA A 43 -3.77 4.08 5.91
CA ALA A 43 -2.57 3.26 5.74
C ALA A 43 -1.32 3.92 6.35
N ARG A 44 -1.14 5.24 6.15
CA ARG A 44 -0.01 5.99 6.73
C ARG A 44 -0.03 5.98 8.26
N GLN A 45 -1.20 6.17 8.87
CA GLN A 45 -1.34 6.14 10.33
C GLN A 45 -1.03 4.75 10.90
N ARG A 46 -1.51 3.69 10.25
CA ARG A 46 -1.32 2.32 10.71
C ARG A 46 0.12 1.83 10.59
N LEU A 47 0.79 2.24 9.51
CA LEU A 47 2.18 1.87 9.25
C LEU A 47 3.19 2.72 10.05
N GLY A 48 2.77 3.87 10.57
CA GLY A 48 3.62 4.75 11.38
C GLY A 48 4.84 5.33 10.63
N LYS A 49 4.88 5.18 9.30
CA LYS A 49 5.96 5.63 8.42
C LYS A 49 5.41 6.45 7.25
N PRO A 50 6.21 7.38 6.69
CA PRO A 50 5.91 8.01 5.41
C PRO A 50 5.65 6.96 4.33
N LEU A 51 4.64 7.20 3.48
CA LEU A 51 4.33 6.32 2.35
C LEU A 51 4.73 7.00 1.04
N ARG A 52 5.38 6.25 0.15
CA ARG A 52 5.61 6.64 -1.23
C ARG A 52 4.64 5.89 -2.13
N THR A 53 3.68 6.58 -2.70
CA THR A 53 2.69 5.97 -3.58
C THR A 53 3.24 5.84 -4.99
N GLN A 54 3.16 4.64 -5.56
CA GLN A 54 3.24 4.42 -7.00
C GLN A 54 1.85 4.08 -7.52
N SER A 55 1.35 4.93 -8.42
CA SER A 55 0.13 4.61 -9.16
C SER A 55 0.45 3.55 -10.20
N VAL A 56 -0.24 2.42 -10.11
CA VAL A 56 -0.12 1.32 -11.08
C VAL A 56 -1.45 1.12 -11.78
N THR A 57 -1.42 0.52 -12.97
CA THR A 57 -2.65 0.13 -13.67
C THR A 57 -3.40 -0.95 -12.89
N ALA A 58 -4.69 -1.10 -13.14
CA ALA A 58 -5.51 -2.12 -12.48
C ALA A 58 -4.98 -3.54 -12.76
N ASP A 59 -4.51 -3.80 -13.98
CA ASP A 59 -3.89 -5.08 -14.34
C ASP A 59 -2.62 -5.34 -13.53
N ARG A 60 -1.73 -4.36 -13.43
CA ARG A 60 -0.49 -4.50 -12.66
C ARG A 60 -0.76 -4.63 -11.16
N PHE A 61 -1.79 -3.95 -10.65
CA PHE A 61 -2.22 -4.07 -9.25
C PHE A 61 -2.72 -5.49 -8.93
N ARG A 62 -3.45 -6.13 -9.85
CA ARG A 62 -3.91 -7.53 -9.68
C ARG A 62 -2.78 -8.55 -9.68
N GLU A 63 -1.66 -8.28 -10.36
CA GLU A 63 -0.51 -9.19 -10.40
C GLU A 63 0.31 -9.20 -9.11
N ILE A 64 0.22 -8.12 -8.31
CA ILE A 64 1.03 -7.90 -7.09
C ILE A 64 0.22 -8.03 -5.80
N VAL A 65 -1.11 -8.09 -5.92
CA VAL A 65 -2.03 -8.59 -4.89
C VAL A 65 -1.99 -10.11 -5.03
#